data_AF-A0A3B8SNH9-F1
#
_entry.id   AF-A0A3B8SNH9-F1
#
_cell.length_a   1.000
_cell.length_b   1.000
_cell.length_c   1.000
_cell.angle_alpha   90.00
_cell.angle_beta   90.00
_cell.angle_gamma   90.00
#
_symmetry.space_group_name_H-M   'P 1'
#
loop_
_entity.id
_entity.type
_entity.pdbx_description
1 polymer ?
#
loop_
_entity_poly.entity_id
_entity_poly.type
_entity_poly.pdbx_seq_one_letter_code
_entity_poly.pdbx_strand_id
1 'polypeptide(L)'
;MKEIEYIICPKCGTKVVEGTKKCPKCHSTLGAKKSCPKCAKINDIKAKNCVNCGFNFNKKPRSIKFNLIISIFLVICLFILVGLEYTGVVKKINLIFKIISAIFILF
;
A
#
# COMPACT_ATOMS: atom_id res chain seq x y z
N MET A 1 -32.80 14.35 36.60
CA MET A 1 -31.65 15.04 35.98
C MET A 1 -30.76 13.99 35.37
N LYS A 2 -30.29 14.15 34.13
CA LYS A 2 -29.23 13.28 33.58
C LYS A 2 -27.91 13.73 34.21
N GLU A 3 -27.18 12.81 34.84
CA GLU A 3 -25.79 13.08 35.24
C GLU A 3 -24.96 13.35 34.00
N ILE A 4 -24.17 14.42 34.05
CA ILE A 4 -23.23 14.76 32.98
C ILE A 4 -21.92 14.06 33.31
N GLU A 5 -21.59 13.04 32.53
CA GLU A 5 -20.34 12.29 32.67
C GLU A 5 -19.20 13.04 31.98
N TYR A 6 -17.98 12.92 32.51
CA TYR A 6 -16.81 13.66 32.04
C TYR A 6 -15.64 12.72 31.77
N ILE A 7 -14.92 12.98 30.68
CA ILE A 7 -13.68 12.31 30.31
C ILE A 7 -12.49 13.28 30.36
N ILE A 8 -11.29 12.77 30.63
CA ILE A 8 -10.06 13.55 30.56
C ILE A 8 -9.48 13.44 29.15
N CYS A 9 -9.20 14.58 28.51
CA CYS A 9 -8.56 14.62 27.21
C CYS A 9 -7.15 13.99 27.29
N PRO A 10 -6.87 12.89 26.56
CA PRO A 10 -5.59 12.20 26.64
C PRO A 10 -4.44 12.98 25.97
N LYS A 11 -4.71 14.11 25.30
CA LYS A 11 -3.69 14.94 24.66
C LYS A 11 -3.27 16.14 25.51
N CYS A 12 -4.19 16.74 26.27
CA CYS A 12 -3.91 18.00 26.99
C CYS A 12 -4.44 18.03 28.43
N GLY A 13 -5.00 16.93 28.94
CA GLY A 13 -5.49 16.80 30.32
C GLY A 13 -6.77 17.56 30.65
N THR A 14 -7.39 18.26 29.69
CA THR A 14 -8.63 19.02 29.92
C THR A 14 -9.79 18.08 30.22
N LYS A 15 -10.59 18.40 31.23
CA LYS A 15 -11.86 17.74 31.52
C LYS A 15 -12.90 18.13 30.46
N VAL A 16 -13.47 17.16 29.78
CA VAL A 16 -14.41 17.37 28.68
C VAL A 16 -15.66 16.52 28.92
N VAL A 17 -16.83 17.05 28.58
CA VAL A 17 -18.10 16.32 28.67
C VAL A 17 -18.03 15.07 27.78
N GLU A 18 -18.43 13.93 28.32
CA GLU A 18 -18.48 12.68 27.57
C GLU A 18 -19.42 12.80 26.35
N GLY A 19 -19.04 12.16 25.24
CA GLY A 19 -19.73 12.31 23.95
C GLY A 19 -19.25 13.49 23.10
N THR A 20 -18.44 14.40 23.65
CA THR A 20 -17.81 15.47 22.85
C THR A 20 -16.81 14.87 21.86
N LYS A 21 -16.99 15.10 20.55
CA LYS A 21 -16.14 14.51 19.49
C LYS A 21 -14.71 15.06 19.45
N LYS A 22 -14.51 16.32 19.85
CA LYS A 22 -13.20 17.01 19.83
C LYS A 22 -12.99 17.78 21.13
N CYS A 23 -11.78 17.78 21.65
CA CYS A 23 -11.42 18.56 22.82
C CYS A 23 -11.58 20.07 22.50
N PRO A 24 -12.32 20.84 23.31
CA PRO A 24 -12.50 22.28 23.07
C PRO A 24 -11.20 23.09 23.27
N LYS A 25 -10.21 22.55 24.01
CA LYS A 25 -8.94 23.24 24.25
C LYS A 25 -7.89 22.98 23.17
N CYS A 26 -7.69 21.70 22.79
CA CYS A 26 -6.58 21.30 21.91
C CYS A 26 -7.04 20.70 20.58
N HIS A 27 -8.34 20.66 20.33
CA HIS A 27 -8.98 20.18 19.10
C HIS A 27 -8.72 18.70 18.75
N SER A 28 -8.12 17.91 19.66
CA SER A 28 -7.93 16.47 19.43
C SER A 28 -9.25 15.73 19.44
N THR A 29 -9.41 14.75 18.56
CA THR A 29 -10.55 13.83 18.60
C THR A 29 -10.59 13.08 19.93
N LEU A 30 -11.75 13.07 20.57
CA LEU A 30 -12.03 12.41 21.85
C LEU A 30 -13.04 11.29 21.64
N GLY A 31 -12.90 10.19 22.39
CA GLY A 31 -13.89 9.11 22.43
C GLY A 31 -14.16 8.38 21.11
N ALA A 32 -13.46 8.71 20.02
CA ALA A 32 -13.60 7.99 18.76
C ALA A 32 -13.02 6.59 18.92
N LYS A 33 -13.86 5.58 18.68
CA LYS A 33 -13.44 4.18 18.59
C LYS A 33 -13.48 3.74 17.12
N LYS A 34 -12.63 2.80 16.74
CA LYS A 34 -12.65 2.18 15.41
C LYS A 34 -12.88 0.68 15.51
N SER A 35 -13.72 0.15 14.64
CA SER A 35 -13.91 -1.30 14.52
C SER A 35 -12.78 -1.91 13.72
N CYS A 36 -12.27 -3.06 14.17
CA CYS A 36 -11.28 -3.82 13.41
C CYS A 36 -11.94 -4.47 12.19
N PRO A 37 -11.44 -4.26 10.95
CA PRO A 37 -12.04 -4.85 9.75
C PRO A 37 -11.87 -6.39 9.68
N LYS A 38 -10.97 -6.97 10.48
CA LYS A 38 -10.71 -8.42 10.49
C LYS A 38 -11.55 -9.19 11.51
N CYS A 39 -11.82 -8.60 12.68
CA CYS A 39 -12.47 -9.30 13.79
C CYS A 39 -13.56 -8.47 14.50
N ALA A 40 -13.94 -7.32 13.96
CA ALA A 40 -14.94 -6.39 14.48
C ALA A 40 -14.69 -5.83 15.90
N LYS A 41 -13.60 -6.19 16.58
CA LYS A 41 -13.27 -5.64 17.91
C LYS A 41 -13.19 -4.11 17.84
N ILE A 42 -13.80 -3.45 18.81
CA ILE A 42 -13.71 -2.01 18.99
C ILE A 42 -12.37 -1.65 19.63
N ASN A 43 -11.62 -0.75 18.99
CA ASN A 43 -10.30 -0.30 19.43
C ASN A 43 -10.30 1.23 19.59
N ASP A 44 -9.35 1.75 20.36
CA ASP A 44 -9.06 3.18 20.38
C ASP A 44 -8.68 3.68 18.97
N ILE A 45 -9.11 4.88 18.58
CA ILE A 45 -8.79 5.45 17.26
C ILE A 45 -7.28 5.53 17.00
N LYS A 46 -6.46 5.72 18.04
CA LYS A 46 -4.99 5.80 17.97
C LYS A 46 -4.30 4.43 18.03
N ALA A 47 -5.03 3.33 18.24
CA ALA A 47 -4.44 2.00 18.29
C ALA A 47 -3.72 1.69 16.96
N LYS A 48 -2.43 1.36 17.02
CA LYS A 48 -1.66 0.95 15.83
C LYS A 48 -2.05 -0.46 15.37
N ASN A 49 -2.36 -1.33 16.33
CA ASN A 49 -2.74 -2.72 16.12
C ASN A 49 -4.05 -3.01 16.84
N CYS A 50 -4.82 -3.97 16.34
CA CYS A 50 -5.99 -4.46 17.03
C CYS A 50 -5.59 -5.22 18.30
N VAL A 51 -6.19 -4.86 19.44
CA VAL A 51 -5.93 -5.50 20.74
C VAL A 51 -6.38 -6.97 20.81
N ASN A 52 -7.20 -7.43 19.85
CA ASN A 52 -7.71 -8.80 19.83
C ASN A 52 -6.99 -9.69 18.80
N CYS A 53 -6.80 -9.21 17.56
CA CYS A 53 -6.28 -10.05 16.46
C CYS A 53 -4.96 -9.57 15.85
N GLY A 54 -4.37 -8.50 16.38
CA GLY A 54 -3.10 -7.95 15.90
C GLY A 54 -3.14 -7.20 14.56
N PHE A 55 -4.31 -7.06 13.92
CA PHE A 55 -4.46 -6.32 12.65
C PHE A 55 -3.83 -4.93 12.72
N ASN A 56 -2.94 -4.60 11.79
CA ASN A 56 -2.22 -3.33 11.75
C ASN A 56 -3.05 -2.26 11.00
N PHE A 57 -3.53 -1.26 11.72
CA PHE A 57 -4.35 -0.18 11.17
C PHE A 57 -3.57 0.81 10.29
N ASN A 58 -2.24 0.79 10.33
CA ASN A 58 -1.37 1.67 9.57
C ASN A 58 -0.88 1.04 8.26
N LYS A 59 -1.18 -0.24 8.00
CA LYS A 59 -0.89 -0.86 6.70
C LYS A 59 -1.76 -0.20 5.63
N LYS A 60 -1.15 0.64 4.80
CA LYS A 60 -1.81 1.15 3.59
C LYS A 60 -2.05 -0.03 2.65
N PRO A 61 -3.27 -0.20 2.10
CA PRO A 61 -3.47 -1.18 1.03
C PRO A 61 -2.55 -0.81 -0.15
N ARG A 62 -1.97 -1.84 -0.79
CA ARG A 62 -1.22 -1.65 -2.04
C ARG A 62 -2.14 -0.97 -3.05
N SER A 63 -1.73 0.16 -3.62
CA SER A 63 -2.59 0.94 -4.49
C SER A 63 -2.90 0.18 -5.79
N ILE A 64 -4.17 0.16 -6.20
CA ILE A 64 -4.63 -0.46 -7.46
C ILE A 64 -3.85 0.05 -8.68
N LYS A 65 -3.44 1.33 -8.66
CA LYS A 65 -2.60 1.93 -9.71
C LYS A 65 -1.27 1.21 -9.91
N PHE A 66 -0.68 0.65 -8.86
CA PHE A 66 0.59 -0.07 -8.97
C PHE A 66 0.47 -1.33 -9.82
N ASN A 67 -0.61 -2.10 -9.63
CA ASN A 67 -0.85 -3.31 -10.42
C ASN A 67 -1.18 -2.97 -11.88
N LEU A 68 -1.92 -1.88 -12.12
CA LEU A 68 -2.22 -1.41 -13.48
C LEU A 68 -0.95 -1.01 -14.24
N ILE A 69 -0.02 -0.29 -13.59
CA ILE A 69 1.26 0.11 -14.20
C ILE A 69 2.10 -1.12 -14.55
N ILE A 70 2.19 -2.12 -13.66
CA ILE A 70 2.90 -3.37 -13.94
C ILE A 70 2.29 -4.07 -15.15
N SER A 71 0.96 -4.17 -15.21
CA SER A 71 0.27 -4.81 -16.33
C SER A 71 0.58 -4.13 -17.66
N ILE A 72 0.55 -2.80 -17.70
CA ILE A 72 0.87 -2.02 -18.90
C ILE A 72 2.33 -2.23 -19.31
N PHE A 73 3.26 -2.20 -18.35
CA PHE A 73 4.67 -2.42 -18.62
C PHE A 73 4.94 -3.80 -19.23
N LEU A 74 4.33 -4.86 -18.68
CA LEU A 74 4.47 -6.21 -19.21
C LEU A 74 3.98 -6.31 -20.67
N VAL A 75 2.84 -5.69 -20.97
CA VAL A 75 2.29 -5.66 -22.33
C VAL A 75 3.23 -4.91 -23.28
N ILE A 76 3.76 -3.75 -22.88
CA ILE A 76 4.72 -2.99 -23.67
C ILE A 76 6.00 -3.80 -23.93
N CYS A 77 6.55 -4.46 -22.90
CA CYS A 77 7.70 -5.34 -23.06
C CYS A 77 7.44 -6.46 -24.08
N LEU A 78 6.27 -7.11 -24.03
CA LEU A 78 5.90 -8.13 -25.00
C LEU A 78 5.85 -7.56 -26.43
N PHE A 79 5.24 -6.40 -26.62
CA PHE A 79 5.21 -5.73 -27.93
C PHE A 79 6.62 -5.41 -28.45
N ILE A 80 7.53 -4.95 -27.57
CA ILE A 80 8.93 -4.68 -27.95
C ILE A 80 9.63 -5.97 -28.38
N LEU A 81 9.50 -7.06 -27.61
CA LEU A 81 10.11 -8.35 -27.94
C LEU A 81 9.61 -8.89 -29.29
N VAL A 82 8.30 -8.85 -29.52
CA VAL A 82 7.69 -9.23 -30.80
C VAL A 82 8.17 -8.32 -31.94
N GLY A 83 8.27 -7.02 -31.70
CA GLY A 83 8.79 -6.06 -32.68
C GLY A 83 10.26 -6.32 -33.06
N LEU A 84 11.09 -6.71 -32.10
CA LEU A 84 12.50 -7.09 -32.35
C LEU A 84 12.61 -8.35 -33.21
N GLU A 85 11.72 -9.32 -33.01
CA GLU A 85 11.62 -10.50 -33.88
C GLU A 85 11.13 -10.12 -35.29
N TYR A 86 10.10 -9.28 -35.38
CA TYR A 86 9.48 -8.86 -36.64
C TYR A 86 10.45 -8.07 -37.55
N THR A 87 11.24 -7.18 -36.97
CA THR A 87 12.25 -6.40 -37.71
C THR A 87 13.40 -7.26 -38.27
N GLY A 88 13.45 -8.56 -37.94
CA GLY A 88 14.48 -9.48 -38.38
C GLY A 88 15.86 -9.20 -37.76
N VAL A 89 15.95 -8.26 -36.82
CA VAL A 89 17.18 -7.91 -36.10
C VAL A 89 17.72 -9.13 -35.36
N VAL A 90 16.84 -9.92 -34.72
CA VAL A 90 17.21 -11.18 -34.05
C VAL A 90 17.85 -12.18 -35.03
N LYS A 91 17.32 -12.30 -36.25
CA LYS A 91 17.88 -13.19 -37.28
C LYS A 91 19.27 -12.71 -37.74
N LYS A 92 19.46 -11.40 -37.92
CA LYS A 92 20.77 -10.81 -38.27
C LYS A 92 21.80 -11.03 -37.17
N ILE A 93 21.44 -10.78 -35.91
CA ILE A 93 22.32 -11.02 -34.75
C ILE A 93 22.70 -12.50 -34.68
N ASN A 94 21.75 -13.42 -34.80
CA ASN A 94 22.03 -14.86 -34.81
C ASN A 94 22.95 -15.29 -35.95
N LEU A 95 22.81 -14.70 -37.14
CA LEU A 95 23.71 -14.98 -38.27
C LEU A 95 25.15 -14.51 -37.98
N ILE A 96 25.31 -13.31 -37.41
CA ILE A 96 26.61 -12.77 -37.00
C ILE A 96 27.26 -13.68 -35.95
N PHE A 97 26.52 -14.12 -34.94
CA PHE A 97 27.03 -15.06 -33.93
C PHE A 97 27.50 -16.39 -34.54
N LYS A 98 26.75 -16.94 -35.51
CA LYS A 98 27.18 -18.15 -36.23
C LYS A 98 28.48 -17.95 -37.00
N ILE A 99 28.65 -16.80 -37.65
CA ILE A 99 29.88 -16.46 -38.38
C ILE A 99 31.07 -16.35 -37.41
N ILE A 100 30.91 -15.63 -36.29
CA ILE A 100 31.96 -15.47 -35.28
C ILE A 100 32.37 -16.83 -34.70
N SER A 101 31.39 -17.68 -34.37
CA SER A 101 31.66 -19.03 -33.86
C SER A 101 32.41 -19.90 -34.87
N ALA A 102 32.09 -19.80 -36.17
CA ALA A 102 32.80 -20.55 -37.21
C ALA A 102 34.25 -20.07 -37.37
N ILE A 103 34.48 -18.76 -37.29
CA ILE A 103 35.83 -18.17 -37.33
C ILE A 103 36.66 -18.69 -36.15
N PHE A 104 36.09 -18.73 -34.95
CA PHE A 104 36.79 -19.19 -33.74
C PHE A 104 37.14 -20.69 -33.77
N ILE A 105 36.41 -21.51 -34.53
CA ILE A 105 36.73 -22.94 -34.70
C ILE A 105 37.83 -23.14 -35.75
N LEU A 106 37.99 -22.19 -36.68
CA LEU A 106 38.95 -22.25 -37.79
C LEU A 106 40.32 -21.65 -37.46
N PHE A 107 40.44 -20.91 -36.35
CA PHE A 107 41.68 -20.34 -35.81
C PHE A 107 42.07 -21.05 -34.51
#